data_AF-A0AB33BJV5-F1
#
_entry.id   AF-A0AB33BJV5-F1
#
_cell.length_a   1.000
_cell.length_b   1.000
_cell.length_c   1.000
_cell.angle_alpha   90.00
_cell.angle_beta   90.00
_cell.angle_gamma   90.00
#
_symmetry.space_group_name_H-M   'P 1'
#
loop_
_entity.id
_entity.type
_entity.pdbx_description
1 polymer ?
#
loop_
_entity_poly.entity_id
_entity_poly.type
_entity_poly.pdbx_seq_one_letter_code
_entity_poly.pdbx_strand_id
1 'polypeptide(L)'
;MDNMNMDMKMKHKNSLPTDLKKATDPKYKVGSSVELTADHMNGMKDATAKVTGAYDSPLYVIDYTPTNGGKEVKNHKYVVKTELKGDKKNFKKGDKVTVEANHMKGMKGAKGTIVQVCKGPAYAVTFTPTNGGKEYINHKWLSQNEMEAK
;
A
#
# COMPACT_ATOMS: atom_id res chain seq x y z
N MET A 1 -1.96 10.53 -23.19
CA MET A 1 -2.07 10.82 -21.75
C MET A 1 -1.11 9.88 -21.05
N ASP A 2 -0.07 10.46 -20.47
CA ASP A 2 1.21 9.80 -20.21
C ASP A 2 1.09 8.62 -19.25
N ASN A 3 1.16 7.42 -19.82
CA ASN A 3 1.28 6.16 -19.10
C ASN A 3 2.71 6.08 -18.54
N MET A 4 2.95 6.77 -17.42
CA MET A 4 4.23 6.68 -16.71
C MET A 4 4.39 5.24 -16.21
N ASN A 5 5.17 4.47 -16.94
CA ASN A 5 5.55 3.10 -16.65
C ASN A 5 6.27 3.07 -15.28
N MET A 6 5.50 2.83 -14.20
CA MET A 6 5.99 2.61 -12.84
C MET A 6 6.62 1.21 -12.73
N ASP A 7 7.61 0.92 -13.57
CA ASP A 7 8.41 -0.32 -13.54
C ASP A 7 9.45 -0.26 -12.41
N MET A 8 9.00 0.16 -11.23
CA MET A 8 9.77 0.19 -9.99
C MET A 8 9.59 -1.17 -9.34
N LYS A 9 10.63 -2.03 -9.38
CA LYS A 9 10.61 -3.33 -8.72
C LYS A 9 10.20 -3.19 -7.24
N MET A 10 9.00 -3.67 -6.93
CA MET A 10 8.47 -3.74 -5.57
C MET A 10 9.36 -4.66 -4.72
N LYS A 11 9.62 -4.24 -3.48
CA LYS A 11 10.29 -5.02 -2.44
C LYS A 11 9.23 -5.72 -1.60
N HIS A 12 9.20 -7.03 -1.70
CA HIS A 12 8.33 -7.86 -0.86
C HIS A 12 9.08 -8.21 0.42
N LYS A 13 8.78 -7.49 1.51
CA LYS A 13 8.97 -8.07 2.84
C LYS A 13 7.74 -8.91 3.13
N ASN A 14 7.87 -10.23 3.05
CA ASN A 14 6.77 -11.18 3.25
C ASN A 14 6.17 -11.15 4.67
N SER A 15 6.63 -10.28 5.56
CA SER A 15 6.14 -10.15 6.92
C SER A 15 4.99 -9.14 7.03
N LEU A 16 3.86 -9.59 7.55
CA LEU A 16 2.78 -8.72 8.02
C LEU A 16 3.26 -7.88 9.23
N PRO A 17 2.73 -6.67 9.46
CA PRO A 17 3.08 -5.91 10.65
C PRO A 17 2.55 -6.59 11.91
N THR A 18 3.31 -6.41 13.00
CA THR A 18 2.99 -6.91 14.34
C THR A 18 2.55 -5.78 15.28
N ASP A 19 2.77 -4.53 14.88
CA ASP A 19 2.52 -3.29 15.61
C ASP A 19 1.16 -2.65 15.29
N LEU A 20 0.44 -3.16 14.29
CA LEU A 20 -0.90 -2.68 13.93
C LEU A 20 -1.99 -3.50 14.61
N LYS A 21 -2.98 -2.80 15.18
CA LYS A 21 -4.21 -3.41 15.69
C LYS A 21 -5.00 -4.03 14.54
N LYS A 22 -5.40 -5.30 14.70
CA LYS A 22 -6.29 -5.98 13.74
C LYS A 22 -7.66 -5.30 13.70
N ALA A 23 -8.25 -5.22 12.51
CA ALA A 23 -9.63 -4.77 12.36
C ALA A 23 -10.58 -5.76 13.04
N THR A 24 -11.58 -5.27 13.78
CA THR A 24 -12.50 -6.10 14.57
C THR A 24 -13.55 -6.79 13.70
N ASP A 25 -14.10 -6.08 12.71
CA ASP A 25 -15.10 -6.61 11.77
C ASP A 25 -14.88 -6.02 10.36
N PRO A 26 -13.78 -6.41 9.68
CA PRO A 26 -13.53 -5.96 8.32
C PRO A 26 -14.54 -6.61 7.36
N LYS A 27 -15.00 -5.86 6.34
CA LYS A 27 -15.89 -6.38 5.28
C LYS A 27 -15.32 -7.66 4.65
N TYR A 28 -14.01 -7.69 4.41
CA TYR A 28 -13.29 -8.85 3.91
C TYR A 28 -12.43 -9.45 5.02
N LYS A 29 -12.77 -10.66 5.47
CA LYS A 29 -12.08 -11.31 6.60
C LYS A 29 -10.73 -11.88 6.15
N VAL A 30 -9.76 -11.93 7.06
CA VAL A 30 -8.51 -12.64 6.79
C VAL A 30 -8.81 -14.08 6.41
N GLY A 31 -8.27 -14.52 5.28
CA GLY A 31 -8.51 -15.83 4.68
C GLY A 31 -9.54 -15.83 3.54
N SER A 32 -10.36 -14.78 3.39
CA SER A 32 -11.34 -14.71 2.29
C SER A 32 -10.65 -14.42 0.95
N SER A 33 -11.26 -14.92 -0.12
CA SER A 33 -10.92 -14.56 -1.48
C SER A 33 -11.65 -13.30 -1.91
N VAL A 34 -10.97 -12.44 -2.66
CA VAL A 34 -11.49 -11.21 -3.24
C VAL A 34 -10.98 -11.05 -4.66
N GLU A 35 -11.65 -10.23 -5.45
CA GLU A 35 -11.14 -9.71 -6.71
C GLU A 35 -10.58 -8.30 -6.51
N LEU A 36 -9.37 -8.03 -7.02
CA LEU A 36 -8.73 -6.74 -6.87
C LEU A 36 -9.19 -5.79 -7.97
N THR A 37 -9.76 -4.65 -7.59
CA THR A 37 -10.11 -3.58 -8.53
C THR A 37 -9.04 -2.48 -8.62
N ALA A 38 -8.04 -2.53 -7.73
CA ALA A 38 -6.87 -1.66 -7.76
C ALA A 38 -5.94 -1.94 -8.95
N ASP A 39 -5.27 -0.88 -9.39
CA ASP A 39 -4.31 -0.85 -10.49
C ASP A 39 -2.96 -0.24 -10.07
N HIS A 40 -2.58 -0.41 -8.80
CA HIS A 40 -1.35 0.20 -8.25
C HIS A 40 -0.08 -0.29 -8.94
N MET A 41 -0.12 -1.50 -9.48
CA MET A 41 0.94 -2.09 -10.29
C MET A 41 0.35 -2.96 -11.41
N ASN A 42 1.12 -3.12 -12.49
CA ASN A 42 0.71 -3.93 -13.63
C ASN A 42 0.40 -5.38 -13.19
N GLY A 43 -0.71 -5.94 -13.69
CA GLY A 43 -1.17 -7.28 -13.33
C GLY A 43 -1.96 -7.37 -12.01
N MET A 44 -2.17 -6.27 -11.29
CA MET A 44 -3.00 -6.28 -10.07
C MET A 44 -4.49 -6.28 -10.37
N LYS A 45 -4.92 -5.47 -11.34
CA LYS A 45 -6.34 -5.33 -11.67
C LYS A 45 -6.91 -6.67 -12.14
N ASP A 46 -8.10 -6.98 -11.65
CA ASP A 46 -8.88 -8.20 -11.87
C ASP A 46 -8.19 -9.48 -11.34
N ALA A 47 -7.09 -9.33 -10.58
CA ALA A 47 -6.43 -10.47 -9.95
C ALA A 47 -7.28 -11.03 -8.81
N THR A 48 -7.36 -12.36 -8.73
CA THR A 48 -7.89 -13.01 -7.54
C THR A 48 -6.84 -12.97 -6.43
N ALA A 49 -7.24 -12.52 -5.25
CA ALA A 49 -6.37 -12.37 -4.10
C ALA A 49 -6.97 -13.01 -2.86
N LYS A 50 -6.10 -13.45 -1.94
CA LYS A 50 -6.45 -13.86 -0.59
C LYS A 50 -6.11 -12.75 0.39
N VAL A 51 -7.07 -12.35 1.22
CA VAL A 51 -6.82 -11.39 2.29
C VAL A 51 -5.93 -12.04 3.35
N THR A 52 -4.75 -11.49 3.59
CA THR A 52 -3.79 -12.01 4.59
C THR A 52 -3.67 -11.14 5.83
N GLY A 53 -4.09 -9.88 5.75
CA GLY A 53 -4.18 -8.99 6.90
C GLY A 53 -5.26 -7.93 6.73
N ALA A 54 -5.89 -7.54 7.84
CA ALA A 54 -6.86 -6.45 7.91
C ALA A 54 -6.63 -5.69 9.21
N TYR A 55 -6.35 -4.39 9.11
CA TYR A 55 -5.89 -3.57 10.24
C TYR A 55 -6.72 -2.31 10.41
N ASP A 56 -7.02 -1.98 11.66
CA ASP A 56 -7.72 -0.75 12.07
C ASP A 56 -6.73 0.43 11.99
N SER A 57 -6.45 0.85 10.76
CA SER A 57 -5.53 1.95 10.45
C SER A 57 -6.06 2.77 9.28
N PRO A 58 -5.93 4.11 9.32
CA PRO A 58 -6.06 4.90 8.10
C PRO A 58 -4.95 4.55 7.11
N LEU A 59 -5.20 4.85 5.84
CA LEU A 59 -4.23 4.75 4.76
C LEU A 59 -3.85 6.16 4.29
N TYR A 60 -2.59 6.34 3.94
CA TYR A 60 -2.06 7.61 3.44
C TYR A 60 -1.59 7.44 2.01
N VAL A 61 -2.00 8.37 1.15
CA VAL A 61 -1.42 8.57 -0.17
C VAL A 61 -0.32 9.60 -0.04
N ILE A 62 0.86 9.31 -0.58
CA ILE A 62 2.03 10.19 -0.46
C ILE A 62 2.67 10.53 -1.79
N ASP A 63 3.19 11.75 -1.89
CA ASP A 63 4.24 12.09 -2.84
C ASP A 63 5.58 11.95 -2.12
N TYR A 64 6.62 11.42 -2.77
CA TYR A 64 7.94 11.36 -2.18
C TYR A 64 9.06 11.37 -3.22
N THR A 65 10.22 11.91 -2.82
CA THR A 65 11.44 11.88 -3.62
C THR A 65 12.32 10.70 -3.19
N PRO A 66 12.54 9.69 -4.05
CA PRO A 66 13.33 8.53 -3.69
C PRO A 66 14.77 8.88 -3.26
N THR A 67 15.28 8.22 -2.23
CA THR A 67 16.63 8.47 -1.68
C THR A 67 17.77 8.07 -2.61
N ASN A 68 17.48 7.32 -3.65
CA ASN A 68 18.44 6.88 -4.67
C ASN A 68 18.56 7.85 -5.86
N GLY A 69 18.03 9.07 -5.76
CA GLY A 69 18.10 10.08 -6.83
C GLY A 69 17.12 9.84 -7.99
N GLY A 70 16.15 8.93 -7.80
CA GLY A 70 15.09 8.71 -8.78
C GLY A 70 14.13 9.91 -8.90
N LYS A 71 13.29 9.88 -9.95
CA LYS A 71 12.21 10.87 -10.12
C LYS A 71 11.24 10.80 -8.94
N GLU A 72 10.63 11.94 -8.62
CA GLU A 72 9.56 12.03 -7.63
C GLU A 72 8.43 11.04 -7.98
N VAL A 73 8.01 10.26 -6.99
CA VAL A 73 6.87 9.35 -7.08
C VAL A 73 5.66 10.10 -6.55
N LYS A 74 4.65 10.27 -7.42
CA LYS A 74 3.42 10.99 -7.08
C LYS A 74 2.27 10.04 -6.80
N ASN A 75 1.39 10.44 -5.89
CA ASN A 75 0.16 9.74 -5.51
C ASN A 75 0.38 8.26 -5.15
N HIS A 76 1.50 7.93 -4.50
CA HIS A 76 1.81 6.56 -4.12
C HIS A 76 0.78 6.04 -3.09
N LYS A 77 0.15 4.93 -3.46
CA LYS A 77 -0.82 4.17 -2.68
C LYS A 77 -0.18 2.87 -2.20
N TYR A 78 -0.25 2.51 -0.93
CA TYR A 78 -0.48 3.38 0.23
C TYR A 78 0.61 3.10 1.27
N VAL A 79 0.65 3.92 2.30
CA VAL A 79 1.38 3.62 3.54
C VAL A 79 0.46 3.82 4.75
N VAL A 80 0.81 3.24 5.89
CA VAL A 80 0.10 3.43 7.16
C VAL A 80 0.90 4.31 8.13
N LYS A 81 0.29 4.70 9.27
CA LYS A 81 0.90 5.64 10.23
C LYS A 81 2.26 5.15 10.77
N THR A 82 2.39 3.85 11.02
CA THR A 82 3.62 3.26 11.58
C THR A 82 4.76 3.18 10.56
N GLU A 83 4.45 3.34 9.28
CA GLU A 83 5.42 3.41 8.17
C GLU A 83 5.85 4.86 7.85
N LEU A 84 5.46 5.82 8.71
CA LEU A 84 5.72 7.23 8.54
C LEU A 84 6.25 7.86 9.84
N LYS A 85 7.42 8.48 9.75
CA LYS A 85 8.03 9.27 10.82
C LYS A 85 7.69 10.75 10.66
N GLY A 86 7.27 11.36 11.77
CA GLY A 86 6.97 12.79 11.89
C GLY A 86 6.41 13.09 13.28
N ASP A 87 6.23 14.38 13.59
CA ASP A 87 5.97 14.84 14.96
C ASP A 87 4.49 14.78 15.36
N LYS A 88 3.64 14.22 14.48
CA LYS A 88 2.18 14.19 14.64
C LYS A 88 1.70 12.77 14.92
N LYS A 89 0.72 12.66 15.83
CA LYS A 89 0.02 11.40 16.12
C LYS A 89 -0.74 10.87 14.90
N ASN A 90 -1.40 11.76 14.17
CA ASN A 90 -2.06 11.48 12.90
C ASN A 90 -1.69 12.58 11.89
N PHE A 91 -1.55 12.21 10.62
CA PHE A 91 -1.26 13.17 9.56
C PHE A 91 -2.51 13.58 8.79
N LYS A 92 -2.45 14.79 8.20
CA LYS A 92 -3.44 15.32 7.25
C LYS A 92 -2.78 15.72 5.94
N LYS A 93 -3.58 15.98 4.92
CA LYS A 93 -3.11 16.50 3.63
C LYS A 93 -2.18 17.72 3.82
N GLY A 94 -1.06 17.73 3.12
CA GLY A 94 -0.02 18.76 3.18
C GLY A 94 1.05 18.53 4.25
N ASP A 95 0.84 17.62 5.20
CA ASP A 95 1.84 17.32 6.22
C ASP A 95 3.10 16.68 5.59
N LYS A 96 4.28 17.13 6.04
CA LYS A 96 5.57 16.58 5.65
C LYS A 96 5.94 15.42 6.56
N VAL A 97 6.49 14.36 5.98
CA VAL A 97 6.85 13.11 6.67
C VAL A 97 8.19 12.58 6.14
N THR A 98 8.83 11.72 6.94
CA THR A 98 9.89 10.83 6.46
C THR A 98 9.32 9.42 6.33
N VAL A 99 9.48 8.80 5.18
CA VAL A 99 8.90 7.49 4.86
C VAL A 99 9.79 6.40 5.44
N GLU A 100 9.27 5.58 6.33
CA GLU A 100 9.98 4.43 6.92
C GLU A 100 9.65 3.11 6.19
N ALA A 101 8.53 3.10 5.44
CA ALA A 101 8.20 2.02 4.53
C ALA A 101 9.33 1.77 3.52
N ASN A 102 9.48 0.49 3.14
CA ASN A 102 10.47 0.03 2.18
C ASN A 102 9.81 -0.86 1.14
N HIS A 103 8.62 -0.47 0.68
CA HIS A 103 7.87 -1.21 -0.35
C HIS A 103 8.53 -1.12 -1.70
N MET A 104 9.33 -0.06 -1.97
CA MET A 104 10.14 0.08 -3.18
C MET A 104 11.58 0.48 -2.85
N LYS A 105 12.52 0.21 -3.77
CA LYS A 105 13.90 0.73 -3.65
C LYS A 105 13.86 2.27 -3.61
N GLY A 106 14.59 2.87 -2.68
CA GLY A 106 14.65 4.33 -2.51
C GLY A 106 13.51 4.92 -1.68
N MET A 107 12.52 4.12 -1.25
CA MET A 107 11.40 4.62 -0.45
C MET A 107 11.79 4.91 1.01
N LYS A 108 12.52 4.00 1.66
CA LYS A 108 12.91 4.17 3.05
C LYS A 108 13.85 5.37 3.21
N GLY A 109 13.54 6.24 4.17
CA GLY A 109 14.22 7.50 4.44
C GLY A 109 13.81 8.65 3.52
N ALA A 110 12.95 8.42 2.52
CA ALA A 110 12.53 9.46 1.60
C ALA A 110 11.73 10.55 2.33
N LYS A 111 11.90 11.80 1.89
CA LYS A 111 11.03 12.90 2.31
C LYS A 111 9.77 12.87 1.47
N GLY A 112 8.62 12.90 2.14
CA GLY A 112 7.32 12.82 1.50
C GLY A 112 6.32 13.84 2.02
N THR A 113 5.22 13.98 1.29
CA THR A 113 4.08 14.82 1.64
C THR A 113 2.81 13.98 1.58
N ILE A 114 1.93 14.13 2.57
CA ILE A 114 0.63 13.47 2.57
C ILE A 114 -0.27 14.18 1.56
N VAL A 115 -0.76 13.44 0.57
CA VAL A 115 -1.65 13.97 -0.47
C VAL A 115 -3.11 13.72 -0.10
N GLN A 116 -3.39 12.57 0.49
CA GLN A 116 -4.74 12.18 0.90
C GLN A 116 -4.69 11.23 2.10
N VAL A 117 -5.71 11.33 2.95
CA VAL A 117 -5.97 10.38 4.03
C VAL A 117 -7.23 9.61 3.65
N CYS A 118 -7.12 8.29 3.55
CA CYS A 118 -8.26 7.41 3.32
C CYS A 118 -8.65 6.73 4.63
N LYS A 119 -9.95 6.62 4.86
CA LYS A 119 -10.47 5.83 5.98
C LYS A 119 -10.04 4.37 5.79
N GLY A 120 -9.69 3.72 6.90
CA GLY A 120 -9.39 2.30 6.93
C GLY A 120 -10.64 1.44 6.74
N PRO A 121 -10.52 0.11 6.92
CA PRO A 121 -9.29 -0.60 7.33
C PRO A 121 -8.23 -0.71 6.22
N ALA A 122 -6.98 -0.95 6.61
CA ALA A 122 -5.87 -1.23 5.70
C ALA A 122 -5.72 -2.74 5.51
N TYR A 123 -5.71 -3.19 4.25
CA TYR A 123 -5.62 -4.60 3.90
C TYR A 123 -4.26 -4.97 3.31
N ALA A 124 -3.77 -6.15 3.70
CA ALA A 124 -2.69 -6.83 3.01
C ALA A 124 -3.25 -8.08 2.32
N VAL A 125 -2.79 -8.36 1.11
CA VAL A 125 -3.30 -9.47 0.29
C VAL A 125 -2.16 -10.26 -0.33
N THR A 126 -2.41 -11.53 -0.62
CA THR A 126 -1.57 -12.35 -1.49
C THR A 126 -2.30 -12.59 -2.80
N PHE A 127 -1.66 -12.34 -3.95
CA PHE A 127 -2.30 -12.49 -5.25
C PHE A 127 -1.33 -12.94 -6.33
N THR A 128 -1.85 -13.64 -7.34
CA THR A 128 -1.11 -13.96 -8.57
C THR A 128 -1.49 -12.93 -9.63
N PRO A 129 -0.52 -12.25 -10.25
CA PRO A 129 -0.82 -11.18 -11.19
C PRO A 129 -1.42 -11.71 -12.50
N THR A 130 -2.33 -10.95 -13.10
CA THR A 130 -3.09 -11.34 -14.30
C THR A 130 -2.25 -11.36 -15.58
N ASN A 131 -1.13 -10.65 -15.60
CA ASN A 131 -0.16 -10.65 -16.70
C ASN A 131 0.84 -11.84 -16.63
N GLY A 132 0.61 -12.78 -15.71
CA GLY A 132 1.52 -13.89 -15.43
C GLY A 132 2.68 -13.49 -14.52
N GLY A 133 3.32 -14.49 -13.91
CA GLY A 133 4.45 -14.26 -13.00
C GLY A 133 4.28 -14.98 -11.67
N LYS A 134 5.15 -14.64 -10.73
CA LYS A 134 5.13 -15.21 -9.38
C LYS A 134 4.07 -14.53 -8.53
N GLU A 135 3.51 -15.28 -7.60
CA GLU A 135 2.61 -14.77 -6.58
C GLU A 135 3.28 -13.66 -5.75
N TYR A 136 2.55 -12.57 -5.52
CA TYR A 136 2.92 -11.49 -4.63
C TYR A 136 2.39 -11.78 -3.23
N ILE A 137 3.30 -12.10 -2.30
CA ILE A 137 2.94 -12.48 -0.93
C ILE A 137 2.83 -11.22 -0.05
N ASN A 138 1.71 -11.10 0.68
CA ASN A 138 1.47 -10.04 1.66
C ASN A 138 1.71 -8.63 1.09
N HIS A 139 1.24 -8.39 -0.13
CA HIS A 139 1.26 -7.09 -0.77
C HIS A 139 0.51 -6.06 0.10
N LYS A 140 1.14 -4.90 0.29
CA LYS A 140 0.69 -3.80 1.12
C LYS A 140 0.62 -2.53 0.27
N TRP A 141 -0.44 -1.73 0.31
CA TRP A 141 -1.69 -1.90 1.04
C TRP A 141 -2.86 -1.68 0.08
N LEU A 142 -4.02 -2.22 0.41
CA LEU A 142 -5.26 -1.91 -0.28
C LEU A 142 -6.27 -1.30 0.68
N SER A 143 -7.11 -0.42 0.14
CA SER A 143 -8.32 0.04 0.82
C SER A 143 -9.47 -0.96 0.59
N GLN A 144 -10.51 -0.87 1.42
CA GLN A 144 -11.70 -1.71 1.26
C GLN A 144 -12.38 -1.54 -0.10
N ASN A 145 -12.31 -0.36 -0.70
CA ASN A 145 -13.01 -0.04 -1.95
C ASN A 145 -12.24 -0.50 -3.20
N GLU A 146 -11.05 -1.05 -3.01
CA GLU A 146 -10.19 -1.57 -4.08
C GLU A 146 -10.26 -3.10 -4.20
N MET A 147 -11.29 -3.69 -3.58
CA MET A 147 -11.54 -5.12 -3.58
C MET A 147 -13.04 -5.39 -3.65
N GLU A 148 -13.41 -6.47 -4.32
CA GLU A 148 -14.77 -6.99 -4.42
C GLU A 148 -14.85 -8.41 -3.88
N ALA A 149 -15.99 -8.78 -3.29
CA ALA A 149 -16.21 -10.14 -2.83
C ALA A 149 -16.28 -11.08 -4.04
N LYS A 150 -15.65 -12.25 -3.91
CA LYS A 150 -15.92 -13.40 -4.78
C LYS A 150 -16.92 -14.36 -4.15
#